data_AF-A0A0G0YG30-F1
#
_entry.id   AF-A0A0G0YG30-F1
#
_cell.length_a   1.000
_cell.length_b   1.000
_cell.length_c   1.000
_cell.angle_alpha   90.00
_cell.angle_beta   90.00
_cell.angle_gamma   90.00
#
_symmetry.space_group_name_H-M   'P 1'
#
loop_
_entity.id
_entity.type
_entity.pdbx_description
1 polymer ?
#
loop_
_entity_poly.entity_id
_entity_poly.type
_entity_poly.pdbx_seq_one_letter_code
_entity_poly.pdbx_strand_id
1 'polypeptide(L)'
;MTEPSTVEIRIRKDSVNVRYREYYVDRKMSQVAHRIYTLPLGDVKTEKLESDIGPIGSALITMLSKIDTLDFVYLTYYSIGLSKKRGKDWKAIEQAVFLDIQTALGATAYRTRSW
;
A
#
# COMPACT_ATOMS: atom_id res chain seq x y z
N MET A 1 -27.65 3.48 2.84
CA MET A 1 -26.57 4.46 2.59
C MET A 1 -25.38 4.03 3.42
N THR A 2 -24.35 3.47 2.80
CA THR A 2 -23.10 3.06 3.46
C THR A 2 -22.39 4.33 3.93
N GLU A 3 -22.09 4.44 5.21
CA GLU A 3 -21.37 5.61 5.73
C GLU A 3 -20.06 5.82 4.96
N PRO A 4 -19.66 7.08 4.68
CA PRO A 4 -18.37 7.40 4.11
C PRO A 4 -17.28 6.98 5.11
N SER A 5 -16.84 5.73 4.98
CA SER A 5 -16.08 5.08 6.03
C SER A 5 -14.62 5.55 6.00
N THR A 6 -14.21 6.39 6.95
CA THR A 6 -12.81 6.83 7.08
C THR A 6 -11.91 5.62 7.36
N VAL A 7 -10.78 5.50 6.64
CA VAL A 7 -9.73 4.51 6.95
C VAL A 7 -8.71 5.11 7.91
N GLU A 8 -8.31 4.36 8.93
CA GLU A 8 -7.18 4.75 9.78
C GLU A 8 -5.88 4.18 9.21
N ILE A 9 -4.89 5.05 8.97
CA ILE A 9 -3.56 4.66 8.49
C ILE A 9 -2.53 5.01 9.57
N ARG A 10 -1.86 4.00 10.10
CA ARG A 10 -0.71 4.13 11.01
C ARG A 10 0.58 3.83 10.26
N ILE A 11 1.64 4.59 10.52
CA ILE A 11 2.88 4.48 9.75
C ILE A 11 4.01 4.09 10.70
N ARG A 12 4.64 2.96 10.41
CA ARG A 12 5.91 2.60 11.04
C ARG A 12 7.05 3.24 10.26
N LYS A 13 7.72 4.19 10.91
CA LYS A 13 8.89 4.88 10.38
C LYS A 13 10.14 4.26 10.99
N ASP A 14 10.78 3.33 10.30
CA ASP A 14 12.03 2.75 10.77
C ASP A 14 13.16 3.80 10.64
N SER A 15 13.85 4.09 11.75
CA SER A 15 14.99 5.01 11.79
C SER A 15 16.26 4.38 11.22
N VAL A 16 16.38 3.05 11.27
CA VAL A 16 17.53 2.30 10.75
C VAL A 16 17.37 2.06 9.25
N ASN A 17 16.13 1.84 8.80
CA ASN A 17 15.82 1.66 7.38
C ASN A 17 15.05 2.85 6.80
N VAL A 18 15.77 3.93 6.49
CA VAL A 18 15.21 5.14 5.86
C VAL A 18 14.58 4.89 4.49
N ARG A 19 14.82 3.73 3.87
CA ARG A 19 14.24 3.36 2.57
C ARG A 19 12.92 2.62 2.72
N TYR A 20 12.53 2.24 3.93
CA TYR A 20 11.34 1.43 4.17
C TYR A 20 10.31 2.19 5.03
N ARG A 21 9.04 1.99 4.69
CA ARG A 21 7.88 2.43 5.47
C ARG A 21 6.87 1.31 5.46
N GLU A 22 6.18 1.12 6.58
CA GLU A 22 5.06 0.21 6.65
C GLU A 22 3.80 0.95 7.10
N TYR A 23 2.73 0.75 6.35
CA TYR A 23 1.44 1.40 6.53
C TYR A 23 0.45 0.35 7.03
N TYR A 24 -0.01 0.49 8.26
CA TYR A 24 -1.00 -0.37 8.87
C TYR A 24 -2.37 0.28 8.75
N VAL A 25 -3.36 -0.52 8.39
CA VAL A 25 -4.75 -0.09 8.27
C VAL A 25 -5.64 -0.82 9.26
N ASP A 26 -6.83 -0.28 9.50
CA ASP A 26 -7.87 -0.87 10.36
C ASP A 26 -8.74 -1.92 9.64
N ARG A 27 -8.50 -2.16 8.34
CA ARG A 27 -9.30 -3.06 7.50
C ARG A 27 -8.44 -4.07 6.75
N LYS A 28 -9.01 -5.23 6.45
CA LYS A 28 -8.31 -6.28 5.70
C LYS A 28 -8.13 -5.85 4.23
N MET A 29 -6.89 -5.85 3.73
CA MET A 29 -6.54 -5.49 2.35
C MET A 29 -6.18 -6.67 1.46
N SER A 30 -5.76 -7.80 2.05
CA SER A 30 -5.31 -8.97 1.30
C SER A 30 -5.98 -10.25 1.76
N GLN A 31 -6.05 -11.26 0.89
CA GLN A 31 -6.45 -12.62 1.23
C GLN A 31 -5.28 -13.50 1.71
N VAL A 32 -4.04 -13.02 1.61
CA VAL A 32 -2.84 -13.75 2.07
C VAL A 32 -2.16 -13.03 3.23
N ALA A 33 -1.47 -13.81 4.05
CA ALA A 33 -0.75 -13.28 5.22
C ALA A 33 0.47 -12.45 4.82
N HIS A 34 1.14 -12.82 3.71
CA HIS A 34 2.43 -12.26 3.34
C HIS A 34 2.70 -12.47 1.84
N ARG A 35 2.99 -11.40 1.10
CA ARG A 35 3.44 -11.47 -0.29
C ARG A 35 4.33 -10.27 -0.64
N ILE A 36 5.36 -10.48 -1.46
CA ILE A 36 6.27 -9.42 -1.91
C ILE A 36 6.18 -9.31 -3.43
N TYR A 37 6.19 -8.07 -3.92
CA TYR A 37 6.16 -7.71 -5.33
C TYR A 37 7.27 -6.71 -5.63
N THR A 38 8.14 -7.03 -6.57
CA THR A 38 9.12 -6.07 -7.10
C THR A 38 8.42 -5.14 -8.08
N LEU A 39 8.76 -3.84 -8.02
CA LEU A 39 8.21 -2.82 -8.90
C LEU A 39 9.25 -2.37 -9.94
N PRO A 40 8.82 -2.07 -11.18
CA PRO A 40 7.46 -2.23 -11.71
C PRO A 40 7.05 -3.71 -11.82
N LEU A 41 5.74 -3.98 -11.82
CA LEU A 41 5.18 -5.34 -11.75
C LEU A 41 5.49 -6.25 -12.96
N GLY A 42 6.19 -5.77 -13.99
CA GLY A 42 6.43 -6.51 -15.23
C GLY A 42 5.12 -6.95 -15.90
N ASP A 43 5.12 -8.11 -16.53
CA ASP A 43 3.96 -8.69 -17.25
C ASP A 43 2.93 -9.38 -16.32
N VAL A 44 2.86 -8.98 -15.04
CA VAL A 44 1.89 -9.54 -14.10
C VAL A 44 0.49 -9.03 -14.44
N LYS A 45 -0.36 -9.95 -14.88
CA LYS A 45 -1.77 -9.68 -15.19
C LYS A 45 -2.60 -9.40 -13.93
N THR A 46 -3.52 -8.44 -14.01
CA THR A 46 -4.42 -8.06 -12.91
C THR A 46 -5.27 -9.23 -12.42
N GLU A 47 -5.77 -10.09 -13.31
CA GLU A 47 -6.61 -11.23 -12.94
C GLU A 47 -5.86 -12.23 -12.05
N LYS A 48 -4.55 -12.38 -12.28
CA LYS A 48 -3.69 -13.22 -11.44
C LYS A 48 -3.52 -12.62 -10.04
N LEU A 49 -3.34 -11.30 -9.95
CA LEU A 49 -3.27 -10.62 -8.66
C LEU A 49 -4.59 -10.74 -7.89
N GLU A 50 -5.73 -10.57 -8.55
CA GLU A 50 -7.03 -10.72 -7.90
C GLU A 50 -7.25 -12.12 -7.33
N SER A 51 -6.86 -13.16 -8.07
CA SER A 51 -6.90 -14.55 -7.59
C SER A 51 -5.94 -14.80 -6.43
N ASP A 52 -4.74 -14.21 -6.46
CA ASP A 52 -3.69 -14.48 -5.47
C ASP A 52 -3.91 -13.73 -4.15
N ILE A 53 -4.36 -12.48 -4.21
CA ILE A 53 -4.38 -11.56 -3.06
C ILE A 53 -5.73 -10.87 -2.83
N GLY A 54 -6.73 -11.17 -3.66
CA GLY A 54 -8.05 -10.55 -3.62
C GLY A 54 -8.12 -9.22 -4.37
N PRO A 55 -9.34 -8.70 -4.61
CA PRO A 55 -9.56 -7.50 -5.43
C PRO A 55 -8.97 -6.23 -4.82
N ILE A 56 -9.07 -6.05 -3.49
CA ILE A 56 -8.51 -4.89 -2.79
C ILE A 56 -6.99 -4.87 -2.93
N GLY A 57 -6.33 -6.00 -2.63
CA GLY A 57 -4.89 -6.14 -2.75
C GLY A 57 -4.41 -5.94 -4.18
N SER A 58 -5.10 -6.52 -5.16
CA SER A 58 -4.79 -6.36 -6.58
C SER A 58 -4.87 -4.90 -7.03
N ALA A 59 -5.96 -4.20 -6.67
CA ALA A 59 -6.13 -2.79 -6.98
C ALA A 59 -5.01 -1.94 -6.35
N LEU A 60 -4.69 -2.18 -5.08
CA LEU A 60 -3.63 -1.46 -4.37
C LEU A 60 -2.25 -1.66 -5.01
N ILE A 61 -1.88 -2.91 -5.28
CA ILE A 61 -0.61 -3.25 -5.95
C ILE A 61 -0.53 -2.60 -7.34
N THR A 62 -1.63 -2.62 -8.09
CA THR A 62 -1.70 -1.99 -9.42
C THR A 62 -1.51 -0.48 -9.35
N MET A 63 -2.13 0.21 -8.39
CA MET A 63 -1.96 1.66 -8.21
C MET A 63 -0.52 2.00 -7.79
N LEU A 64 0.02 1.30 -6.79
CA LEU A 64 1.38 1.53 -6.30
C LEU A 64 2.46 1.24 -7.35
N SER A 65 2.20 0.33 -8.29
CA SER A 65 3.12 0.05 -9.39
C SER A 65 3.35 1.23 -10.32
N LYS A 66 2.45 2.22 -10.30
CA LYS A 66 2.57 3.46 -11.06
C LYS A 66 3.49 4.48 -10.38
N ILE A 67 3.82 4.27 -9.10
CA ILE A 67 4.77 5.11 -8.37
C ILE A 67 6.18 4.67 -8.73
N ASP A 68 6.78 5.33 -9.73
CA ASP A 68 8.10 5.04 -10.30
C ASP A 68 9.25 5.12 -9.28
N THR A 69 9.03 5.77 -8.14
CA THR A 69 10.01 5.92 -7.05
C THR A 69 10.06 4.75 -6.07
N LEU A 70 9.19 3.75 -6.22
CA LEU A 70 9.19 2.54 -5.41
C LEU A 70 10.06 1.42 -6.03
N ASP A 71 10.64 0.59 -5.16
CA ASP A 71 11.44 -0.60 -5.51
C ASP A 71 10.66 -1.90 -5.33
N PHE A 72 10.00 -2.06 -4.18
CA PHE A 72 9.18 -3.23 -3.89
C PHE A 72 8.04 -2.88 -2.95
N VAL A 73 7.02 -3.73 -3.01
CA VAL A 73 5.85 -3.71 -2.13
C VAL A 73 5.79 -5.03 -1.38
N TYR A 74 5.51 -4.92 -0.09
CA TYR A 74 5.26 -6.00 0.82
C TYR A 74 3.81 -5.89 1.28
N LEU A 75 2.98 -6.91 1.04
CA LEU A 75 1.56 -6.89 1.39
C LEU A 75 1.25 -7.97 2.44
N THR A 76 0.47 -7.60 3.45
CA THR A 76 -0.11 -8.51 4.44
C THR A 76 -1.62 -8.35 4.49
N TYR A 77 -2.28 -9.06 5.42
CA TYR A 77 -3.69 -8.87 5.70
C TYR A 77 -4.07 -7.41 6.02
N TYR A 78 -3.23 -6.69 6.78
CA TYR A 78 -3.59 -5.39 7.37
C TYR A 78 -2.49 -4.33 7.24
N SER A 79 -1.40 -4.66 6.55
CA SER A 79 -0.31 -3.72 6.33
C SER A 79 0.22 -3.81 4.92
N ILE A 80 0.83 -2.70 4.51
CA ILE A 80 1.60 -2.62 3.29
C ILE A 80 2.95 -1.97 3.59
N GLY A 81 4.02 -2.73 3.39
CA GLY A 81 5.40 -2.25 3.42
C GLY A 81 5.83 -1.77 2.06
N LEU A 82 6.49 -0.63 2.00
CA LEU A 82 7.01 -0.05 0.76
C LEU A 82 8.49 0.24 0.93
N SER A 83 9.28 -0.12 -0.08
CA SER A 83 10.63 0.37 -0.22
C SER A 83 10.71 1.38 -1.36
N LYS A 84 11.42 2.47 -1.14
CA LYS A 84 11.70 3.48 -2.16
C LYS A 84 13.11 3.34 -2.73
N LYS A 85 13.26 3.76 -3.99
CA LYS A 85 14.54 3.94 -4.67
C LYS A 85 15.49 4.84 -3.89
N ARG A 86 16.79 4.58 -4.02
CA ARG A 86 17.84 5.39 -3.41
C ARG A 86 17.71 6.86 -3.86
N GLY A 87 17.86 7.78 -2.92
CA GLY A 87 17.81 9.23 -3.19
C GLY A 87 16.42 9.83 -3.32
N LYS A 88 15.33 9.05 -3.22
CA LYS A 88 13.95 9.57 -3.23
C LYS A 88 13.50 10.01 -1.84
N ASP A 89 12.56 10.95 -1.76
CA ASP A 89 11.99 11.44 -0.50
C ASP A 89 10.64 10.77 -0.22
N TRP A 90 10.43 10.36 1.03
CA TRP A 90 9.15 9.82 1.48
C TRP A 90 8.02 10.85 1.48
N LYS A 91 8.31 12.16 1.67
CA LYS A 91 7.25 13.16 1.78
C LYS A 91 6.31 13.19 0.57
N ALA A 92 6.88 13.09 -0.64
CA ALA A 92 6.11 13.05 -1.88
C ALA A 92 5.40 11.69 -2.09
N ILE A 93 6.07 10.60 -1.72
CA ILE A 93 5.54 9.23 -1.88
C ILE A 93 4.38 8.98 -0.92
N GLU A 94 4.50 9.43 0.33
CA GLU A 94 3.56 9.17 1.43
C GLU A 94 2.15 9.69 1.11
N GLN A 95 2.04 10.87 0.49
CA GLN A 95 0.74 11.40 0.05
C GLN A 95 0.07 10.54 -1.03
N ALA A 96 0.83 10.08 -2.03
CA ALA A 96 0.30 9.20 -3.08
C ALA A 96 -0.15 7.86 -2.48
N VAL A 97 0.65 7.30 -1.58
CA VAL A 97 0.36 6.02 -0.91
C VAL A 97 -0.93 6.10 -0.08
N PHE A 98 -1.17 7.18 0.66
CA PHE A 98 -2.43 7.32 1.41
C PHE A 98 -3.65 7.36 0.50
N LEU A 99 -3.56 8.08 -0.63
CA LEU A 99 -4.64 8.15 -1.60
C LEU A 99 -4.89 6.78 -2.25
N ASP A 100 -3.84 6.04 -2.58
CA ASP A 100 -3.97 4.70 -3.14
C ASP A 100 -4.60 3.72 -2.14
N ILE A 101 -4.18 3.75 -0.85
CA ILE A 101 -4.79 2.95 0.21
C ILE A 101 -6.26 3.31 0.40
N GLN A 102 -6.57 4.60 0.49
CA GLN A 102 -7.95 5.09 0.61
C GLN A 102 -8.81 4.59 -0.55
N THR A 103 -8.31 4.74 -1.78
CA THR A 103 -9.02 4.36 -3.01
C THR A 103 -9.23 2.85 -3.07
N ALA A 104 -8.20 2.05 -2.78
CA ALA A 104 -8.29 0.59 -2.81
C ALA A 104 -9.32 0.05 -1.81
N LEU A 105 -9.45 0.71 -0.65
CA LEU A 105 -10.39 0.34 0.41
C LEU A 105 -11.79 0.94 0.21
N GLY A 106 -12.04 1.68 -0.88
CA GLY A 106 -13.33 2.32 -1.13
C GLY A 106 -13.72 3.35 -0.06
N ALA A 107 -12.73 3.96 0.61
CA ALA A 107 -12.94 4.97 1.63
C ALA A 107 -13.07 6.36 1.00
N THR A 108 -13.87 7.23 1.61
CA THR A 108 -14.01 8.63 1.18
C THR A 108 -12.99 9.57 1.81
N ALA A 109 -12.36 9.13 2.90
CA ALA A 109 -11.32 9.87 3.61
C ALA A 109 -10.37 8.89 4.31
N TYR A 110 -9.16 9.37 4.63
CA TYR A 110 -8.24 8.70 5.55
C TYR A 110 -7.90 9.62 6.72
N ARG A 111 -7.55 9.03 7.86
CA ARG A 111 -6.89 9.72 8.97
C ARG A 111 -5.55 9.07 9.25
N THR A 112 -4.54 9.88 9.50
CA THR A 112 -3.23 9.38 9.93
C THR A 112 -3.12 9.41 11.44
N ARG A 113 -2.53 8.37 12.02
CA ARG A 113 -2.24 8.33 13.46
C ARG A 113 -0.76 8.07 13.66
N SER A 114 -0.10 8.96 14.39
CA SER A 114 1.27 8.77 14.83
C SER A 114 1.32 7.62 15.82
N TRP A 115 2.25 6.70 15.58
CA TRP A 115 2.58 5.61 16.48
C TRP A 115 3.90 5.90 17.16
#